data_AF-A0AAD7AYN2-F1
#
_entry.id   AF-A0AAD7AYN2-F1
#
_cell.length_a   1.000
_cell.length_b   1.000
_cell.length_c   1.000
_cell.angle_alpha   90.00
_cell.angle_beta   90.00
_cell.angle_gamma   90.00
#
_symmetry.space_group_name_H-M   'P 1'
#
loop_
_entity.id
_entity.type
_entity.pdbx_description
1 polymer ?
#
loop_
_entity_poly.entity_id
_entity_poly.type
_entity_poly.pdbx_seq_one_letter_code
_entity_poly.pdbx_strand_id
1 'polypeptide(L)'
;MSGKNPANVAAGLKGVLARDNVSDEAKLNAEHRLEEMGVDIGDGISESKDHDHARQKYDDGKNENNVIGGHKANLKNPNTSEESKEHSREYLEEAEIN
;
A
#
# COMPACT_ATOMS: atom_id res chain seq x y z
N MET A 1 24.68 -8.82 -0.65
CA MET A 1 24.40 -7.38 -0.84
C MET A 1 22.88 -7.23 -0.91
N SER A 2 22.27 -6.48 0.02
CA SER A 2 20.82 -6.30 0.09
C SER A 2 20.37 -5.40 -1.06
N GLY A 3 20.09 -6.01 -2.22
CA GLY A 3 19.51 -5.31 -3.35
C GLY A 3 18.08 -4.95 -3.02
N LYS A 4 17.78 -3.65 -2.90
CA LYS A 4 16.41 -3.18 -2.71
C LYS A 4 15.56 -3.70 -3.88
N ASN A 5 14.37 -4.22 -3.58
CA ASN A 5 13.43 -4.62 -4.62
C ASN A 5 13.03 -3.38 -5.44
N PRO A 6 13.29 -3.35 -6.76
CA PRO A 6 13.01 -2.19 -7.60
C PRO A 6 11.52 -1.78 -7.57
N ALA A 7 10.60 -2.72 -7.37
CA ALA A 7 9.18 -2.43 -7.22
C ALA A 7 8.89 -1.58 -5.96
N ASN A 8 9.57 -1.87 -4.84
CA ASN A 8 9.41 -1.11 -3.61
C ASN A 8 10.02 0.29 -3.74
N VAL A 9 11.15 0.40 -4.43
CA VAL A 9 11.78 1.70 -4.72
C VAL A 9 10.85 2.55 -5.58
N ALA A 10 10.30 1.97 -6.65
CA ALA A 10 9.37 2.66 -7.53
C ALA A 10 8.10 3.10 -6.80
N ALA A 11 7.52 2.26 -5.95
CA ALA A 11 6.35 2.62 -5.14
C ALA A 11 6.63 3.81 -4.21
N GLY A 12 7.79 3.81 -3.54
CA GLY A 12 8.21 4.93 -2.68
C GLY A 12 8.38 6.23 -3.46
N LEU A 13 9.02 6.17 -4.63
CA LEU A 13 9.21 7.34 -5.49
C LEU A 13 7.89 7.88 -6.05
N LYS A 14 6.95 7.00 -6.46
CA LYS A 14 5.60 7.43 -6.84
C LYS A 14 4.87 8.14 -5.69
N GLY A 15 5.09 7.71 -4.45
CA GLY A 15 4.57 8.40 -3.27
C GLY A 15 5.17 9.78 -3.03
N VAL A 16 6.42 10.03 -3.45
CA VAL A 16 7.05 11.36 -3.42
C VAL A 16 6.34 12.32 -4.39
N LEU A 17 5.99 11.83 -5.59
CA LEU A 17 5.29 12.63 -6.61
C LEU A 17 3.87 13.02 -6.19
N ALA A 18 3.17 12.12 -5.49
CA ALA A 18 1.77 12.33 -5.08
C ALA A 18 1.58 13.30 -3.90
N ARG A 19 2.66 13.79 -3.27
CA ARG A 19 2.58 14.60 -2.06
C ARG A 19 2.82 16.08 -2.35
N ASP A 20 1.97 16.94 -1.81
CA ASP A 20 2.09 18.39 -1.97
C ASP A 20 3.17 19.01 -1.06
N ASN A 21 3.52 18.33 0.03
CA ASN A 21 4.53 18.79 0.98
C ASN A 21 5.97 18.36 0.64
N VAL A 22 6.22 18.07 -0.64
CA VAL A 22 7.51 17.64 -1.18
C VAL A 22 7.99 18.70 -2.15
N SER A 23 9.28 19.04 -2.11
CA SER A 23 9.87 20.03 -3.00
C SER A 23 9.87 19.59 -4.46
N ASP A 24 9.80 20.55 -5.37
CA ASP A 24 9.84 20.29 -6.82
C ASP A 24 11.13 19.56 -7.22
N GLU A 25 12.26 19.90 -6.62
CA GLU A 25 13.53 19.20 -6.83
C GLU A 25 13.45 17.72 -6.43
N ALA A 26 12.79 17.40 -5.31
CA ALA A 26 12.62 16.03 -4.86
C ALA A 26 11.66 15.24 -5.77
N LYS A 27 10.62 15.89 -6.29
CA LYS A 27 9.72 15.30 -7.29
C LYS A 27 10.46 15.01 -8.60
N LEU A 28 11.20 15.98 -9.12
CA LEU A 28 11.99 15.82 -10.35
C LEU A 28 13.01 14.67 -10.24
N ASN A 29 13.72 14.59 -9.10
CA ASN A 29 14.66 13.48 -8.85
C ASN A 29 13.93 12.12 -8.80
N ALA A 30 12.73 12.08 -8.23
CA ALA A 30 11.94 10.85 -8.17
C ALA A 30 11.45 10.42 -9.56
N GLU A 31 11.09 11.36 -10.43
CA GLU A 31 10.74 11.09 -11.84
C GLU A 31 11.94 10.52 -12.60
N HIS A 32 13.09 11.20 -12.56
CA HIS A 32 14.32 10.73 -13.21
C HIS A 32 14.69 9.32 -12.75
N ARG A 33 14.54 9.05 -11.44
CA ARG A 33 14.87 7.74 -10.89
C ARG A 33 13.88 6.65 -11.33
N LEU A 34 12.60 6.99 -11.51
CA LEU A 34 11.60 6.07 -12.05
C LEU A 34 11.86 5.76 -13.53
N GLU A 35 12.25 6.77 -14.32
CA GLU A 35 12.65 6.61 -15.72
C GLU A 35 13.90 5.74 -15.86
N GLU A 36 14.93 5.97 -15.04
CA GLU A 36 16.15 5.12 -15.02
C GLU A 36 15.82 3.65 -14.71
N MET A 37 14.79 3.41 -13.89
CA MET A 37 14.31 2.06 -13.57
C MET A 37 13.39 1.47 -14.65
N GLY A 38 13.09 2.20 -15.73
CA GLY A 38 12.18 1.78 -16.79
C GLY A 38 10.73 1.65 -16.32
N VAL A 39 10.34 2.42 -15.30
CA VAL A 39 8.98 2.41 -14.77
C VAL A 39 8.15 3.44 -15.53
N ASP A 40 7.25 2.97 -16.39
CA ASP A 40 6.29 3.83 -17.06
C ASP A 40 5.38 4.49 -16.02
N ILE A 41 5.56 5.80 -15.81
CA ILE A 41 4.63 6.63 -15.03
C ILE A 41 3.48 7.04 -15.97
N GLY A 42 2.70 6.07 -16.44
CA GLY A 42 1.57 6.35 -17.32
C GLY A 42 0.53 7.24 -16.61
N ASP A 43 0.33 8.45 -17.15
CA ASP A 43 -0.83 9.38 -17.11
C ASP A 43 -1.70 9.49 -15.83
N GLY A 44 -1.21 8.99 -14.69
CA GLY A 44 -1.93 8.92 -13.42
C GLY A 44 -1.43 9.90 -12.36
N ILE A 45 -0.45 10.73 -12.71
CA ILE A 45 0.11 11.80 -11.86
C ILE A 45 -0.38 13.20 -12.29
N SER A 46 -1.50 13.27 -13.03
CA SER A 46 -2.17 14.54 -13.30
C SER A 46 -2.58 15.18 -11.96
N GLU A 47 -2.02 16.35 -11.69
CA GLU A 47 -2.28 17.21 -10.53
C GLU A 47 -3.78 17.40 -10.26
N SER A 48 -4.36 16.59 -9.38
CA SER A 48 -5.64 16.90 -8.74
C SER A 48 -5.35 17.46 -7.35
N LYS A 49 -5.41 18.79 -7.21
CA LYS A 49 -5.30 19.54 -5.94
C LYS A 49 -6.52 19.38 -5.02
N ASP A 50 -7.27 18.29 -5.16
CA ASP A 50 -8.43 18.00 -4.36
C ASP A 50 -8.11 16.85 -3.41
N HIS A 51 -8.25 17.15 -2.12
CA HIS A 51 -7.99 16.28 -0.98
C HIS A 51 -9.02 15.14 -0.84
N ASP A 52 -9.43 14.50 -1.94
CA ASP A 52 -10.37 13.37 -1.91
C ASP A 52 -9.72 12.11 -2.49
N HIS A 53 -9.17 11.31 -1.59
CA HIS A 53 -8.93 9.88 -1.75
C HIS A 53 -8.26 9.44 -3.08
N ALA A 54 -6.95 9.64 -3.17
CA ALA A 54 -6.05 8.82 -4.00
C ALA A 54 -5.98 7.35 -3.50
N ARG A 55 -7.14 6.73 -3.22
CA ARG A 55 -7.27 5.30 -2.97
C ARG A 55 -7.20 4.63 -4.34
N GLN A 56 -5.96 4.37 -4.71
CA GLN A 56 -5.53 3.65 -5.88
C GLN A 56 -6.54 2.60 -6.34
N LYS A 57 -7.03 2.78 -7.58
CA LYS A 57 -7.56 1.72 -8.44
C LYS A 57 -6.43 0.77 -8.87
N TYR A 58 -5.70 0.22 -7.92
CA TYR A 58 -4.81 -0.90 -8.12
C TYR A 58 -4.85 -1.67 -6.81
N ASP A 59 -5.25 -2.94 -6.90
CA ASP A 59 -5.09 -3.94 -5.85
C ASP A 59 -6.24 -4.19 -4.86
N ASP A 60 -7.41 -4.56 -5.36
CA ASP A 60 -8.44 -5.23 -4.54
C ASP A 60 -7.94 -6.58 -3.96
N GLY A 61 -7.03 -7.28 -4.66
CA GLY A 61 -6.56 -8.62 -4.28
C GLY A 61 -5.43 -8.70 -3.23
N LYS A 62 -4.48 -7.75 -3.16
CA LYS A 62 -3.43 -7.73 -2.12
C LYS A 62 -3.97 -7.25 -0.78
N ASN A 63 -5.08 -6.50 -0.77
CA ASN A 63 -5.71 -6.06 0.47
C ASN A 63 -6.29 -7.23 1.25
N GLU A 64 -6.92 -8.19 0.57
CA GLU A 64 -7.58 -9.33 1.21
C GLU A 64 -6.60 -10.20 2.02
N ASN A 65 -5.45 -10.55 1.43
CA ASN A 65 -4.40 -11.31 2.13
C ASN A 65 -3.87 -10.57 3.38
N ASN A 66 -3.75 -9.25 3.31
CA ASN A 66 -3.32 -8.43 4.45
C ASN A 66 -4.41 -8.37 5.54
N VAL A 67 -5.67 -8.30 5.14
CA VAL A 67 -6.83 -8.31 6.06
C VAL A 67 -6.92 -9.68 6.76
N ILE A 68 -6.85 -10.78 6.02
CA ILE A 68 -6.79 -12.16 6.55
C ILE A 68 -5.61 -12.30 7.52
N GLY A 69 -4.42 -11.82 7.14
CA GLY A 69 -3.23 -11.82 7.99
C GLY A 69 -3.44 -11.06 9.30
N GLY A 70 -4.11 -9.90 9.24
CA GLY A 70 -4.49 -9.09 10.39
C GLY A 70 -5.43 -9.82 11.36
N HIS A 71 -6.49 -10.44 10.85
CA HIS A 71 -7.42 -11.23 11.67
C HIS A 71 -6.73 -12.44 12.29
N LYS A 72 -5.88 -13.16 11.54
CA LYS A 72 -5.07 -14.27 12.08
C LYS A 72 -4.11 -13.81 13.19
N ALA A 73 -3.52 -12.63 13.05
CA ALA A 73 -2.68 -12.05 14.09
C ALA A 73 -3.49 -11.64 15.33
N ASN A 74 -4.70 -11.09 15.13
CA ASN A 74 -5.61 -10.71 16.21
C ASN A 74 -6.00 -11.90 17.10
N LEU A 75 -6.22 -13.08 16.49
CA LEU A 75 -6.51 -14.32 17.21
C LEU A 75 -5.36 -14.83 18.07
N LYS A 76 -4.11 -14.60 17.64
CA LYS A 76 -2.90 -15.02 18.37
C LYS A 76 -2.44 -14.02 19.43
N ASN A 77 -2.97 -12.80 19.41
CA ASN A 77 -2.57 -11.76 20.34
C ASN A 77 -3.19 -12.03 21.73
N PRO A 78 -2.39 -12.25 22.79
CA PRO A 78 -2.94 -12.46 24.14
C PRO A 78 -3.56 -11.19 24.73
N ASN A 79 -3.27 -10.00 24.17
CA ASN A 79 -3.76 -8.71 24.67
C ASN A 79 -5.07 -8.26 24.02
N THR A 80 -5.67 -9.05 23.12
CA THR A 80 -6.95 -8.71 22.49
C THR A 80 -8.11 -9.32 23.27
N SER A 81 -9.24 -8.63 23.28
CA SER A 81 -10.45 -9.09 23.95
C SER A 81 -11.04 -10.31 23.23
N GLU A 82 -11.79 -11.13 23.97
CA GLU A 82 -12.46 -12.30 23.40
C GLU A 82 -13.48 -11.93 22.33
N GLU A 83 -14.23 -10.84 22.50
CA GLU A 83 -15.16 -10.30 21.50
C GLU A 83 -14.45 -9.95 20.18
N SER A 84 -13.27 -9.30 20.26
CA SER A 84 -12.49 -8.96 19.07
C SER A 84 -11.94 -10.20 18.36
N LYS A 85 -11.60 -11.24 19.12
CA LYS A 85 -11.18 -12.53 18.57
C LYS A 85 -12.35 -13.23 17.89
N GLU A 86 -13.54 -13.25 18.51
CA GLU A 86 -14.74 -13.86 17.93
C GLU A 86 -15.07 -13.26 16.56
N HIS A 87 -15.15 -11.93 16.46
CA HIS A 87 -15.33 -11.23 15.18
C HIS A 87 -14.24 -11.57 14.15
N SER A 88 -13.00 -11.79 14.61
CA SER A 88 -11.91 -12.19 13.72
C SER A 88 -11.99 -13.65 13.27
N ARG A 89 -12.63 -14.54 14.05
CA ARG A 89 -12.90 -15.93 13.63
C ARG A 89 -14.00 -15.96 12.58
N GLU A 90 -15.11 -15.27 12.83
CA GLU A 90 -16.26 -15.19 11.92
C GLU A 90 -15.82 -14.69 10.54
N TYR A 91 -15.02 -13.62 10.49
CA TYR A 91 -14.51 -13.09 9.23
C TYR A 91 -13.63 -14.10 8.46
N LEU A 92 -12.78 -14.86 9.17
CA LEU A 92 -11.92 -15.86 8.53
C LEU A 92 -12.71 -17.07 8.02
N GLU A 93 -13.78 -17.45 8.72
CA GLU A 93 -14.71 -18.51 8.31
C GLU A 93 -15.54 -18.09 7.10
N GLU A 94 -16.06 -16.87 7.08
CA GLU A 94 -16.79 -16.28 5.94
C GLU A 94 -15.90 -16.15 4.70
N ALA A 95 -14.62 -15.81 4.89
CA ALA A 95 -13.64 -15.73 3.80
C ALA A 95 -13.19 -17.12 3.26
N GLU A 96 -13.76 -18.22 3.74
CA GLU A 96 -13.40 -19.61 3.39
C GLU A 96 -11.92 -19.95 3.66
N ILE A 97 -11.27 -19.22 4.57
CA ILE A 97 -9.87 -19.42 4.95
C ILE A 97 -9.82 -20.39 6.14
N ASN A 98 -9.71 -21.69 5.84
CA ASN A 98 -9.56 -22.76 6.84
C ASN A 98 -8.11 -22.90 7.35
#